data_AF-A0AAD6ZHF9-F1
#
_entry.id   AF-A0AAD6ZHF9-F1
#
_cell.length_a   1.000
_cell.length_b   1.000
_cell.length_c   1.000
_cell.angle_alpha   90.00
_cell.angle_beta   90.00
_cell.angle_gamma   90.00
#
_symmetry.space_group_name_H-M   'P 1'
#
loop_
_entity.id
_entity.type
_entity.pdbx_description
1 polymer ?
#
loop_
_entity_poly.entity_id
_entity_poly.type
_entity_poly.pdbx_seq_one_letter_code
_entity_poly.pdbx_strand_id
1 'polypeptide(L)'
;MKDEVVAMWSTVYRGSRSIFEMCDTNMLVEAWHHVLKWKFLLGKRNRRIDHLVHTLVERVVPYYALKQQRQDLNFEGPDIEIKKRIDIHKRA
;
A
#
# COMPACT_ATOMS: atom_id res chain seq x y z
N MET A 1 6.68 -21.73 20.22
CA MET A 1 6.87 -21.75 18.75
C MET A 1 5.57 -21.52 17.96
N LYS A 2 4.52 -22.36 18.06
CA LYS A 2 3.24 -22.09 17.34
C LYS A 2 2.56 -20.79 17.77
N ASP A 3 2.54 -20.50 19.07
CA ASP A 3 1.87 -19.31 19.60
C ASP A 3 2.57 -18.00 19.22
N GLU A 4 3.91 -18.01 19.15
CA GLU A 4 4.71 -16.84 18.69
C GLU A 4 4.49 -16.55 17.20
N VAL A 5 4.37 -17.59 16.37
CA VAL A 5 4.07 -17.44 14.94
C VAL A 5 2.65 -16.89 14.74
N VAL A 6 1.67 -17.37 15.51
CA VAL A 6 0.29 -16.85 15.44
C VAL A 6 0.21 -15.40 15.90
N ALA A 7 0.94 -15.02 16.96
CA ALA A 7 1.04 -13.65 17.43
C ALA A 7 1.71 -12.72 16.39
N MET A 8 2.71 -13.21 15.66
CA MET A 8 3.39 -12.43 14.62
C MET A 8 2.47 -12.11 13.40
N TRP A 9 1.52 -12.99 13.10
CA TRP A 9 0.67 -12.90 11.89
C TRP A 9 -0.71 -12.28 12.15
N SER A 10 -1.22 -12.34 13.38
CA SER A 10 -2.54 -11.82 13.73
C SER A 10 -2.52 -10.31 14.02
N THR A 11 -3.45 -9.59 13.41
CA THR A 11 -3.65 -8.13 13.57
C THR A 11 -3.88 -7.71 15.02
N VAL A 12 -4.44 -8.60 15.84
CA VAL A 12 -4.77 -8.35 17.26
C VAL A 12 -3.52 -8.13 18.11
N TYR A 13 -2.38 -8.71 17.74
CA TYR A 13 -1.13 -8.62 18.49
C TYR A 13 -0.21 -7.48 18.00
N ARG A 14 -0.67 -6.64 17.06
CA ARG A 14 0.12 -5.56 16.42
C ARG A 14 -0.15 -4.17 16.99
N GLY A 15 -0.89 -4.05 18.09
CA GLY A 15 -1.36 -2.77 18.64
C GLY A 15 -0.26 -1.77 19.02
N SER A 16 0.97 -2.24 19.27
CA SER A 16 2.13 -1.41 19.60
C SER A 16 3.11 -1.18 18.45
N ARG A 17 2.89 -1.79 17.28
CA ARG A 17 3.84 -1.73 16.15
C ARG A 17 3.64 -0.49 15.29
N SER A 18 4.74 0.19 14.97
CA SER A 18 4.76 1.29 14.00
C SER A 18 4.42 0.81 12.58
N ILE A 19 3.85 1.69 11.73
CA ILE A 19 3.64 1.40 10.29
C ILE A 19 4.99 1.13 9.58
N PHE A 20 6.09 1.57 10.19
CA PHE A 20 7.45 1.41 9.71
C PHE A 20 8.17 0.17 10.24
N GLU A 21 7.60 -0.54 11.21
CA GLU A 21 8.17 -1.82 11.65
C GLU A 21 7.90 -2.89 10.59
N MET A 22 8.88 -3.77 10.37
CA MET A 22 8.78 -4.84 9.37
C MET A 22 7.51 -5.65 9.63
N CYS A 23 6.56 -5.52 8.71
CA CYS A 23 5.35 -6.31 8.72
C CYS A 23 5.69 -7.64 8.05
N ASP A 24 5.87 -8.70 8.84
CA ASP A 24 6.18 -10.04 8.33
C ASP A 24 5.01 -10.65 7.53
N THR A 25 3.85 -9.99 7.50
CA THR A 25 2.80 -10.28 6.53
C THR A 25 2.68 -9.16 5.51
N ASN A 26 2.38 -9.55 4.28
CA ASN A 26 2.46 -8.74 3.07
C ASN A 26 1.32 -7.69 2.96
N MET A 27 0.93 -7.05 4.07
CA MET A 27 -0.26 -6.19 4.20
C MET A 27 -0.28 -5.05 3.17
N LEU A 28 0.88 -4.45 2.88
CA LEU A 28 0.99 -3.41 1.85
C LEU A 28 0.73 -3.97 0.45
N VAL A 29 1.22 -5.17 0.16
CA VAL A 29 0.97 -5.85 -1.11
C VAL A 29 -0.48 -6.33 -1.19
N GLU A 30 -1.08 -6.81 -0.10
CA GLU A 30 -2.50 -7.16 -0.05
C GLU A 30 -3.38 -5.93 -0.28
N ALA A 31 -3.11 -4.83 0.42
CA ALA A 31 -3.79 -3.56 0.21
C ALA A 31 -3.63 -3.06 -1.24
N TRP A 32 -2.43 -3.19 -1.80
CA TRP A 32 -2.17 -2.86 -3.20
C TRP A 32 -2.93 -3.79 -4.15
N HIS A 33 -2.98 -5.10 -3.90
CA HIS A 33 -3.77 -6.05 -4.68
C HIS A 33 -5.27 -5.74 -4.62
N HIS A 34 -5.78 -5.28 -3.48
CA HIS A 34 -7.16 -4.80 -3.37
C HIS A 34 -7.41 -3.59 -4.29
N VAL A 35 -6.50 -2.61 -4.30
CA VAL A 35 -6.57 -1.45 -5.21
C VAL A 35 -6.47 -1.91 -6.66
N LEU A 36 -5.49 -2.74 -7.01
CA LEU A 36 -5.30 -3.30 -8.34
C LEU A 36 -6.57 -3.97 -8.85
N LYS A 37 -7.15 -4.86 -8.03
CA LYS A 37 -8.35 -5.61 -8.36
C LYS A 37 -9.55 -4.70 -8.59
N TRP A 38 -9.84 -3.79 -7.67
CA TRP A 38 -11.07 -3.01 -7.73
C TRP A 38 -10.97 -1.81 -8.67
N LYS A 39 -9.86 -1.07 -8.62
CA LYS A 39 -9.70 0.18 -9.37
C LYS A 39 -9.27 -0.05 -10.81
N PHE A 40 -8.29 -0.92 -11.03
CA PHE A 40 -7.66 -1.07 -12.35
C PHE A 40 -8.19 -2.29 -13.13
N LEU A 41 -8.53 -3.37 -12.43
CA LEU A 41 -9.08 -4.59 -13.03
C LEU A 41 -10.62 -4.68 -12.97
N LEU A 42 -11.27 -3.69 -12.35
CA LEU A 42 -12.74 -3.57 -12.25
C LEU A 42 -13.42 -4.79 -11.62
N GLY A 43 -12.75 -5.47 -10.70
CA GLY A 43 -13.29 -6.64 -9.98
C GLY A 43 -13.45 -7.91 -10.84
N LYS A 44 -13.04 -7.90 -12.12
CA LYS A 44 -13.17 -9.07 -13.01
C LYS A 44 -12.19 -10.18 -12.60
N ARG A 45 -12.72 -11.38 -12.40
CA ARG A 45 -11.92 -12.61 -12.19
C ARG A 45 -11.39 -13.14 -13.53
N ASN A 46 -10.25 -13.83 -13.54
CA ASN A 46 -9.62 -14.50 -14.69
C ASN A 46 -9.26 -13.61 -15.88
N ARG A 47 -8.28 -12.70 -15.71
CA ARG A 47 -7.60 -12.05 -16.85
C ARG A 47 -6.31 -12.76 -17.18
N ARG A 48 -6.01 -12.90 -18.48
CA ARG A 48 -4.70 -13.36 -18.95
C ARG A 48 -3.58 -12.48 -18.40
N ILE A 49 -2.42 -13.08 -18.17
CA ILE A 49 -1.24 -12.37 -17.68
C ILE A 49 -0.86 -11.20 -18.60
N ASP A 50 -1.02 -11.34 -19.91
CA ASP A 50 -0.74 -10.28 -20.89
C ASP A 50 -1.57 -9.02 -20.63
N HIS A 51 -2.87 -9.20 -20.31
CA HIS A 51 -3.74 -8.08 -19.96
C HIS A 51 -3.31 -7.45 -18.63
N LEU A 52 -2.87 -8.25 -17.66
CA LEU A 52 -2.37 -7.73 -16.39
C LEU A 52 -1.13 -6.86 -16.62
N VAL A 53 -0.15 -7.34 -17.38
CA VAL A 53 1.07 -6.59 -17.73
C VAL A 53 0.72 -5.29 -18.44
N HIS A 54 -0.13 -5.35 -19.47
CA HIS A 54 -0.60 -4.16 -20.18
C HIS A 54 -1.27 -3.16 -19.23
N THR A 55 -2.09 -3.62 -18.27
CA THR A 55 -2.75 -2.73 -17.30
C THR A 55 -1.74 -2.09 -16.35
N LEU A 56 -0.75 -2.85 -15.89
CA LEU A 56 0.29 -2.33 -15.00
C LEU A 56 1.10 -1.23 -15.69
N VAL A 57 1.55 -1.48 -16.93
CA VAL A 57 2.39 -0.54 -17.67
C VAL A 57 1.60 0.68 -18.15
N GLU A 58 0.47 0.47 -18.83
CA GLU A 58 -0.24 1.56 -19.54
C GLU A 58 -1.20 2.34 -18.65
N ARG A 59 -1.62 1.79 -17.51
CA ARG A 59 -2.61 2.45 -16.63
C ARG A 59 -2.08 2.73 -15.25
N VAL A 60 -1.46 1.75 -14.60
CA VAL A 60 -1.04 1.89 -13.20
C VAL A 60 0.15 2.84 -13.09
N VAL A 61 1.20 2.67 -13.90
CA VAL A 61 2.39 3.52 -13.85
C VAL A 61 2.06 5.00 -14.13
N PRO A 62 1.36 5.36 -15.23
CA PRO A 62 0.99 6.76 -15.49
C PRO A 62 0.10 7.35 -14.40
N TYR A 63 -0.82 6.55 -13.84
CA TYR A 63 -1.69 7.00 -12.75
C TYR A 63 -0.88 7.45 -11.53
N TYR A 64 0.08 6.63 -11.09
CA TYR A 64 0.90 6.97 -9.92
C TYR A 64 1.93 8.07 -10.22
N ALA A 65 2.46 8.14 -11.43
CA ALA A 65 3.31 9.26 -11.86
C ALA A 65 2.55 10.59 -11.78
N LEU A 66 1.32 10.63 -12.29
CA LEU A 66 0.46 11.82 -12.20
C LEU A 66 0.07 12.13 -10.75
N LYS A 67 -0.24 11.11 -9.94
CA LYS A 67 -0.54 11.28 -8.52
C LYS A 67 0.64 11.93 -7.79
N GLN A 68 1.85 11.43 -8.03
CA GLN A 68 3.08 11.99 -7.45
C GLN A 68 3.27 13.45 -7.87
N GLN A 69 3.15 13.76 -9.16
CA GLN A 69 3.26 15.15 -9.64
C GLN A 69 2.24 16.08 -8.97
N ARG A 70 1.01 15.62 -8.73
CA ARG A 70 -0.01 16.40 -8.02
C ARG A 70 0.32 16.61 -6.55
N GLN A 71 0.91 15.62 -5.89
CA GLN A 71 1.40 15.75 -4.52
C GLN A 71 2.57 16.75 -4.45
N ASP A 72 3.52 16.67 -5.39
CA ASP A 72 4.66 17.59 -5.46
C ASP A 72 4.22 19.05 -5.68
N LEU A 73 3.14 19.24 -6.45
CA LEU A 73 2.49 20.53 -6.68
C LEU A 73 1.53 20.95 -5.55
N ASN A 74 1.45 20.19 -4.46
CA ASN A 74 0.56 20.41 -3.31
C ASN A 74 -0.95 20.41 -3.63
N PHE A 75 -1.37 19.86 -4.77
CA PHE A 75 -2.79 19.65 -5.09
C PHE A 75 -3.40 18.49 -4.30
N GLU A 76 -2.58 17.51 -3.93
CA GLU A 76 -2.97 16.38 -3.07
C GLU A 76 -2.21 16.45 -1.74
N GLY A 77 -2.90 16.18 -0.63
CA GLY A 77 -2.29 16.20 0.69
C GLY A 77 -1.19 15.13 0.85
N PRO A 78 -0.25 15.33 1.80
CA PRO A 78 0.88 14.41 1.98
C PRO A 78 0.39 13.01 2.33
N ASP A 79 1.08 12.01 1.77
CA ASP A 79 0.79 10.61 2.06
C ASP A 79 0.92 10.34 3.57
N ILE A 80 0.21 9.30 4.02
CA ILE A 80 0.11 8.92 5.44
C ILE A 80 1.51 8.71 6.05
N GLU A 81 2.44 8.21 5.24
CA GLU A 81 3.84 8.04 5.60
C GLU A 81 4.53 9.38 5.90
N ILE A 82 4.43 10.35 4.98
CA ILE A 82 5.03 11.69 5.10
C ILE A 82 4.43 12.41 6.31
N LYS A 83 3.11 12.32 6.50
CA LYS A 83 2.43 12.88 7.67
C LYS A 83 2.97 12.31 8.98
N LYS A 84 3.16 10.98 9.07
CA LYS A 84 3.74 10.35 10.26
C LYS A 84 5.19 10.76 10.49
N ARG A 85 6.02 10.86 9.44
CA ARG A 85 7.41 11.34 9.59
C ARG A 85 7.45 12.76 10.14
N ILE A 86 6.60 13.65 9.62
CA ILE A 86 6.47 15.03 10.11
C ILE A 86 6.00 15.05 11.58
N ASP A 87 5.03 14.20 11.94
CA ASP A 87 4.50 14.12 13.31
C ASP A 87 5.54 13.59 14.31
N ILE A 88 6.34 12.59 13.94
CA ILE A 88 7.47 12.10 14.74
C ILE A 88 8.51 13.21 14.94
N HIS A 89 8.87 13.93 13.87
CA HIS A 89 9.87 15.00 13.94
C HIS A 89 9.39 16.23 14.74
N LYS A 90 8.07 16.45 14.83
CA LYS A 90 7.47 17.51 15.67
C LYS A 90 7.38 17.15 17.15
N ARG A 91 7.43 15.85 17.49
CA ARG A 91 7.32 15.35 18.88
C ARG A 91 8.69 15.05 19.52
N ALA A 92 9.76 15.05 18.73
CA ALA A 92 11.14 14.97 19.18
C ALA A 92 11.66 16.36 19.55
#